data_AF-A0A7S0L9W1-F1
#
_entry.id   AF-A0A7S0L9W1-F1
#
_cell.length_a   1.000
_cell.length_b   1.000
_cell.length_c   1.000
_cell.angle_alpha   90.00
_cell.angle_beta   90.00
_cell.angle_gamma   90.00
#
_symmetry.space_group_name_H-M   'P 1'
#
loop_
_entity.id
_entity.type
_entity.pdbx_description
1 polymer ?
#
loop_
_entity_poly.entity_id
_entity_poly.type
_entity_poly.pdbx_seq_one_letter_code
_entity_poly.pdbx_strand_id
1 'polypeptide(L)'
;AAMLRGVVSAIVADATRPALRADSVDVVLADLPYGGSHARLDVGALLTQLGRLLRHGGRMLLLGSSGATGSATASLKCIRRWPRGSWRLVREAPVSCGGIPCTALLIVRSKR
;
A
#
# COMPACT_ATOMS: atom_id res chain seq x y z
N ALA A 1 15.94 -16.94 22.10
CA ALA A 1 15.07 -16.12 21.23
C ALA A 1 13.65 -16.66 21.36
N ALA A 2 12.64 -15.81 21.60
CA ALA A 2 11.25 -16.27 21.61
C ALA A 2 10.82 -16.61 20.18
N MET A 3 10.33 -17.83 19.96
CA MET A 3 9.80 -18.24 18.66
C MET A 3 8.44 -17.58 18.45
N LEU A 4 8.33 -16.74 17.42
CA LEU A 4 7.04 -16.18 17.00
C LEU A 4 6.13 -17.34 16.56
N ARG A 5 4.92 -17.39 17.12
CA ARG A 5 3.87 -18.35 16.72
C ARG A 5 2.72 -17.58 16.08
N GLY A 6 2.22 -18.07 14.95
CA GLY A 6 1.12 -17.44 14.22
C GLY A 6 0.56 -18.36 13.15
N VAL A 7 -0.60 -17.96 12.59
CA VAL A 7 -1.24 -18.64 11.46
C VAL A 7 -0.87 -17.90 10.18
N VAL A 8 -0.44 -18.64 9.17
CA VAL A 8 -0.20 -18.11 7.82
C VAL A 8 -1.31 -18.62 6.91
N SER A 9 -1.96 -17.70 6.20
CA SER A 9 -2.99 -18.03 5.22
C SER A 9 -2.63 -17.41 3.87
N ALA A 10 -2.85 -18.17 2.80
CA ALA A 10 -2.72 -17.68 1.43
C ALA A 10 -4.12 -17.53 0.82
N ILE A 11 -4.37 -16.39 0.18
CA ILE A 11 -5.64 -16.09 -0.48
C ILE A 11 -5.31 -15.66 -1.91
N VAL A 12 -5.92 -16.32 -2.89
CA VAL A 12 -5.87 -15.87 -4.28
C VAL A 12 -7.04 -14.92 -4.49
N ALA A 13 -6.75 -13.63 -4.62
CA ALA A 13 -7.76 -12.60 -4.85
C ALA A 13 -7.19 -11.39 -5.58
N ASP A 14 -8.09 -10.60 -6.16
CA ASP A 14 -7.79 -9.24 -6.58
C ASP A 14 -7.61 -8.35 -5.33
N ALA A 15 -6.49 -7.63 -5.23
CA ALA A 15 -6.20 -6.75 -4.10
C ALA A 15 -7.19 -5.57 -3.99
N THR A 16 -7.91 -5.25 -5.07
CA THR A 16 -9.03 -4.30 -5.07
C THR A 16 -10.37 -4.94 -4.64
N ARG A 17 -10.40 -6.26 -4.40
CA ARG A 17 -11.57 -7.02 -3.91
C ARG A 17 -11.17 -8.25 -3.07
N PRO A 18 -10.36 -8.12 -2.00
CA PRO A 18 -9.70 -9.27 -1.35
C PRO A 18 -10.61 -10.15 -0.47
N ALA A 19 -11.93 -9.94 -0.46
CA ALA A 19 -12.90 -10.64 0.41
C ALA A 19 -12.59 -10.59 1.93
N LEU A 20 -11.72 -9.68 2.37
CA LEU A 20 -11.36 -9.49 3.78
C LEU A 20 -12.35 -8.53 4.49
N ARG A 21 -12.56 -8.74 5.79
CA ARG A 21 -13.42 -7.91 6.65
C ARG A 21 -12.83 -6.50 6.82
N ALA A 22 -13.70 -5.51 7.00
CA ALA A 22 -13.24 -4.15 7.32
C ALA A 22 -12.51 -4.13 8.67
N ASP A 23 -11.53 -3.22 8.81
CA ASP A 23 -10.73 -3.02 10.03
C ASP A 23 -10.06 -4.28 10.59
N SER A 24 -9.81 -5.29 9.75
CA SER A 24 -9.25 -6.59 10.15
C SER A 24 -7.72 -6.66 10.08
N VAL A 25 -7.07 -5.62 9.56
CA VAL A 25 -5.62 -5.60 9.31
C VAL A 25 -4.96 -4.49 10.10
N ASP A 26 -3.83 -4.78 10.73
CA ASP A 26 -3.03 -3.82 11.49
C ASP A 26 -1.92 -3.18 10.66
N VAL A 27 -1.34 -3.99 9.78
CA VAL A 27 -0.18 -3.65 8.95
C VAL A 27 -0.38 -4.24 7.56
N VAL A 28 -0.13 -3.43 6.54
CA VAL A 28 -0.06 -3.85 5.13
C VAL A 28 1.36 -3.63 4.62
N LEU A 29 1.90 -4.63 3.94
CA LEU A 29 3.13 -4.52 3.16
C LEU A 29 2.76 -4.85 1.71
N ALA A 30 3.06 -3.96 0.78
CA ALA A 30 2.77 -4.19 -0.64
C ALA A 30 3.93 -3.76 -1.52
N ASP A 31 4.39 -4.70 -2.33
CA ASP A 31 5.29 -4.46 -3.44
C ASP A 31 4.46 -4.30 -4.72
N LEU A 32 4.34 -3.06 -5.21
CA LEU A 32 3.44 -2.74 -6.31
C LEU A 32 4.07 -3.12 -7.65
N PRO A 33 3.26 -3.59 -8.62
CA PRO A 33 3.75 -3.96 -9.94
C PRO A 33 4.55 -2.82 -10.61
N TYR A 34 5.64 -3.22 -11.26
CA TYR A 34 6.62 -2.34 -11.91
C TYR A 34 6.43 -2.32 -13.43
N GLY A 35 6.50 -1.14 -14.05
CA GLY A 35 6.57 -1.01 -15.51
C GLY A 35 5.21 -0.99 -16.24
N GLY A 36 5.22 -0.47 -17.47
CA GLY A 36 4.02 -0.21 -18.28
C GLY A 36 3.32 -1.44 -18.85
N SER A 37 3.90 -2.64 -18.74
CA SER A 37 3.36 -3.89 -19.27
C SER A 37 2.40 -4.60 -18.30
N HIS A 38 2.43 -4.25 -17.02
CA HIS A 38 1.39 -4.69 -16.09
C HIS A 38 0.20 -3.75 -16.24
N ALA A 39 -0.99 -4.32 -16.47
CA ALA A 39 -2.25 -3.59 -16.56
C ALA A 39 -2.29 -2.45 -15.54
N ARG A 40 -2.55 -1.22 -16.00
CA ARG A 40 -2.50 0.01 -15.21
C ARG A 40 -3.15 -0.24 -13.85
N LEU A 41 -2.33 -0.37 -12.81
CA LEU A 41 -2.82 -0.57 -11.45
C LEU A 41 -3.77 0.58 -11.11
N ASP A 42 -5.02 0.26 -10.76
CA ASP A 42 -5.92 1.26 -10.19
C ASP A 42 -5.52 1.48 -8.73
N VAL A 43 -4.55 2.38 -8.55
CA VAL A 43 -4.04 2.79 -7.24
C VAL A 43 -5.15 3.38 -6.37
N GLY A 44 -6.15 4.04 -6.98
CA GLY A 44 -7.29 4.61 -6.25
C GLY A 44 -8.18 3.52 -5.66
N ALA A 45 -8.55 2.52 -6.47
CA ALA A 45 -9.32 1.36 -6.02
C ALA A 45 -8.57 0.56 -4.96
N LEU A 46 -7.27 0.32 -5.16
CA LEU A 46 -6.42 -0.37 -4.19
C LEU A 46 -6.39 0.38 -2.85
N LEU A 47 -6.05 1.68 -2.85
CA LEU A 47 -5.98 2.46 -1.63
C LEU A 47 -7.34 2.55 -0.94
N THR A 48 -8.45 2.66 -1.69
CA THR A 48 -9.79 2.65 -1.10
C THR A 48 -10.06 1.38 -0.32
N GLN A 49 -9.69 0.22 -0.87
CA GLN A 49 -9.87 -1.06 -0.19
C GLN A 49 -8.93 -1.24 0.98
N LEU A 50 -7.65 -0.88 0.84
CA LEU A 50 -6.72 -0.88 1.96
C LEU A 50 -7.21 0.04 3.09
N GLY A 51 -7.84 1.16 2.73
CA GLY A 51 -8.50 2.08 3.67
C GLY A 51 -9.71 1.50 4.37
N ARG A 52 -10.37 0.50 3.79
CA ARG A 52 -11.45 -0.26 4.45
C ARG A 52 -10.89 -1.34 5.38
N LEU A 53 -9.80 -2.00 4.99
CA LEU A 53 -9.24 -3.16 5.70
C LEU A 53 -8.36 -2.79 6.88
N LEU A 54 -7.53 -1.77 6.72
CA LEU A 54 -6.52 -1.38 7.69
C LEU A 54 -7.17 -0.64 8.84
N ARG A 55 -7.10 -1.09 10.09
CA ARG A 55 -7.72 -0.38 11.23
C ARG A 55 -7.25 1.09 11.34
N HIS A 56 -8.03 1.95 12.00
CA HIS A 56 -7.57 3.31 12.31
C HIS A 56 -6.25 3.29 13.10
N GLY A 57 -5.28 4.10 12.68
CA GLY A 57 -3.91 4.09 13.22
C GLY A 57 -3.04 2.95 12.70
N GLY A 58 -3.59 2.01 11.94
CA GLY A 58 -2.86 0.98 11.21
C GLY A 58 -1.91 1.58 10.18
N ARG A 59 -0.89 0.80 9.81
CA ARG A 59 0.22 1.25 8.95
C ARG A 59 0.29 0.48 7.66
N MET A 60 0.80 1.14 6.64
CA MET A 60 1.05 0.54 5.35
C MET A 60 2.42 0.95 4.86
N LEU A 61 3.21 -0.02 4.40
CA LEU A 61 4.42 0.20 3.63
C LEU A 61 4.15 -0.17 2.18
N LEU A 62 4.17 0.84 1.30
CA LEU A 62 4.08 0.64 -0.15
C LEU A 62 5.47 0.81 -0.75
N LEU A 63 5.87 -0.15 -1.56
CA LEU A 63 7.03 -0.05 -2.44
C LEU A 63 6.53 0.05 -3.88
N GLY A 64 7.05 1.01 -4.64
CA GLY A 64 6.69 1.17 -6.04
C GLY A 64 7.77 1.86 -6.84
N SER A 65 7.66 1.80 -8.16
CA SER A 65 8.60 2.48 -9.05
C SER A 65 8.57 3.99 -8.84
N SER A 66 9.76 4.59 -8.88
CA SER A 66 9.93 6.05 -8.92
C SER A 66 9.68 6.60 -10.33
N GLY A 67 9.62 7.94 -10.45
CA GLY A 67 9.42 8.64 -11.72
C GLY A 67 7.99 9.13 -11.93
N ALA A 68 7.79 10.02 -12.91
CA ALA A 68 6.53 10.76 -13.10
C ALA A 68 5.28 9.87 -13.31
N THR A 69 5.48 8.69 -13.89
CA THR A 69 4.47 7.66 -14.15
C THR A 69 4.59 6.45 -13.22
N GLY A 70 5.50 6.51 -12.23
CA GLY A 70 5.75 5.42 -11.30
C GLY A 70 4.60 5.18 -10.32
N SER A 71 4.47 3.94 -9.86
CA SER A 71 3.38 3.53 -8.95
C SER A 71 3.48 4.22 -7.59
N ALA A 72 4.69 4.59 -7.14
CA ALA A 72 4.86 5.36 -5.92
C ALA A 72 4.34 6.81 -6.07
N THR A 73 4.64 7.47 -7.20
CA THR A 73 4.11 8.82 -7.49
C THR A 73 2.60 8.81 -7.65
N ALA A 74 2.03 7.79 -8.30
CA ALA A 74 0.58 7.61 -8.37
C ALA A 74 -0.04 7.43 -6.97
N SER A 75 0.60 6.62 -6.12
CA SER A 75 0.17 6.41 -4.73
C SER A 75 0.17 7.70 -3.94
N LEU A 76 1.25 8.49 -4.01
CA LEU A 76 1.33 9.81 -3.35
C LEU A 76 0.20 10.75 -3.81
N LYS A 77 -0.08 10.80 -5.11
CA LYS A 77 -1.18 11.62 -5.66
C LYS A 77 -2.53 11.17 -5.11
N CYS A 78 -2.79 9.86 -5.09
CA CYS A 78 -4.05 9.30 -4.58
C CYS A 78 -4.19 9.51 -3.06
N ILE A 79 -3.15 9.24 -2.26
CA ILE A 79 -3.12 9.44 -0.80
C ILE A 79 -3.50 10.87 -0.43
N ARG A 80 -2.97 11.86 -1.17
CA ARG A 80 -3.28 13.29 -0.93
C ARG A 80 -4.71 13.66 -1.36
N ARG A 81 -5.29 12.95 -2.32
CA ARG A 81 -6.55 13.30 -2.97
C ARG A 81 -7.76 12.53 -2.44
N TRP A 82 -7.60 11.27 -2.02
CA TRP A 82 -8.73 10.34 -1.88
C TRP A 82 -8.53 9.20 -0.85
N PRO A 83 -9.49 8.99 0.08
CA PRO A 83 -10.40 10.01 0.60
C PRO A 83 -9.60 11.08 1.35
N ARG A 84 -9.96 12.37 1.18
CA ARG A 84 -9.27 13.48 1.86
C ARG A 84 -9.20 13.23 3.37
N GLY A 85 -8.02 13.44 3.95
CA GLY A 85 -7.76 13.28 5.38
C GLY A 85 -7.74 11.84 5.90
N SER A 86 -7.97 10.82 5.06
CA SER A 86 -7.97 9.41 5.53
C SER A 86 -6.58 8.80 5.63
N TRP A 87 -5.57 9.45 5.04
CA TRP A 87 -4.20 8.97 4.98
C TRP A 87 -3.22 10.04 5.42
N ARG A 88 -2.21 9.64 6.16
CA ARG A 88 -1.07 10.48 6.52
C ARG A 88 0.22 9.81 6.08
N LEU A 89 0.94 10.44 5.16
CA LEU A 89 2.31 10.05 4.82
C LEU A 89 3.20 10.32 6.04
N VAL A 90 3.89 9.29 6.51
CA VAL A 90 4.84 9.36 7.63
C VAL A 90 6.26 9.51 7.13
N ARG A 91 6.62 8.73 6.10
CA ARG A 91 7.96 8.74 5.53
C ARG A 91 7.91 8.38 4.06
N GLU A 92 8.77 9.04 3.30
CA GLU A 92 9.11 8.70 1.93
C GLU A 92 10.62 8.46 1.89
N ALA A 93 11.05 7.37 1.25
CA ALA A 93 12.46 7.04 1.14
C ALA A 93 12.77 6.50 -0.26
N PRO A 94 13.78 7.05 -0.97
CA PRO A 94 14.28 6.44 -2.18
C PRO A 94 14.99 5.13 -1.83
N VAL A 95 14.75 4.09 -2.63
CA VAL A 95 15.36 2.76 -2.48
C VAL A 95 15.70 2.19 -3.85
N SER A 96 16.64 1.25 -3.90
CA SER A 96 17.00 0.53 -5.13
C SER A 96 16.60 -0.94 -4.99
N CYS A 97 15.83 -1.43 -5.95
CA CYS A 97 15.37 -2.81 -6.00
C CYS A 97 15.94 -3.45 -7.26
N GLY A 98 17.02 -4.21 -7.15
CA GLY A 98 17.68 -4.83 -8.30
C GLY A 98 18.21 -3.82 -9.33
N GLY A 99 18.60 -2.62 -8.91
CA GLY A 99 19.04 -1.53 -9.79
C GLY A 99 17.90 -0.65 -10.33
N ILE A 100 16.64 -0.99 -10.03
CA ILE A 100 15.49 -0.17 -10.40
C ILE A 100 15.26 0.89 -9.30
N PRO A 101 15.16 2.19 -9.66
CA PRO A 101 14.84 3.24 -8.71
C PRO A 101 13.38 3.11 -8.26
N CYS A 102 13.21 2.94 -6.95
CA CYS A 102 11.94 2.76 -6.29
C CYS A 102 11.79 3.75 -5.13
N THR A 103 10.56 3.93 -4.68
CA THR A 103 10.23 4.75 -3.51
C THR A 103 9.41 3.93 -2.53
N ALA A 104 9.88 3.89 -1.29
CA ALA A 104 9.15 3.31 -0.17
C ALA A 104 8.33 4.40 0.53
N LEU A 105 7.04 4.15 0.73
CA LEU A 105 6.07 5.05 1.35
C LEU A 105 5.53 4.40 2.62
N LEU A 106 5.84 4.99 3.77
CA LEU A 106 5.21 4.63 5.04
C LEU A 106 4.02 5.54 5.29
N ILE A 107 2.85 4.94 5.41
CA ILE A 107 1.56 5.64 5.49
C ILE A 107 0.78 5.13 6.70
N VAL A 108 0.07 6.02 7.37
CA VAL A 108 -0.85 5.70 8.47
C VAL A 108 -2.28 6.02 8.05
N ARG A 109 -3.22 5.13 8.36
CA ARG A 109 -4.66 5.46 8.25
C ARG A 109 -5.03 6.42 9.37
N SER A 110 -5.47 7.62 9.00
CA SER A 110 -5.94 8.63 9.95
C SER A 110 -7.36 8.32 10.43
N LYS A 111 -7.75 8.88 11.58
CA LYS A 111 -9.17 9.06 11.92
C LYS A 111 -9.69 10.24 11.09
N ARG A 112 -10.91 10.11 10.55
CA ARG A 112 -11.62 11.27 10.00
C ARG A 112 -11.98 12.22 11.13
#